data_AF-A0A254RZ52-F1
#
_entry.id   AF-A0A254RZ52-F1
#
_cell.length_a   1.000
_cell.length_b   1.000
_cell.length_c   1.000
_cell.angle_alpha   90.00
_cell.angle_beta   90.00
_cell.angle_gamma   90.00
#
_symmetry.space_group_name_H-M   'P 1'
#
loop_
_entity.id
_entity.type
_entity.pdbx_description
1 polymer ?
#
loop_
_entity_poly.entity_id
_entity_poly.type
_entity_poly.pdbx_seq_one_letter_code
_entity_poly.pdbx_strand_id
1 'polypeptide(L)'
;MFRVCIILVSSVLWLVSCSKHPEEDAFKQIQLHWNPVDEATESSEQKDKCVIDITSKVMRDPVVLASKLVEISYEVFYQLDEKGALVFNGLCGDTRFSDLPECSWQTTCTDGSASVVKFHNER
;
A
#
# COMPACT_ATOMS: atom_id res chain seq x y z
N MET A 1 -37.12 -2.11 50.30
CA MET A 1 -36.06 -1.15 49.92
C MET A 1 -34.84 -1.78 49.22
N PHE A 2 -34.49 -3.05 49.46
CA PHE A 2 -33.30 -3.69 48.86
C PHE A 2 -33.37 -3.98 47.34
N ARG A 3 -34.57 -4.15 46.77
CA ARG A 3 -34.74 -4.48 45.33
C ARG A 3 -34.48 -3.32 44.36
N VAL A 4 -34.62 -2.08 44.82
CA VAL A 4 -34.48 -0.88 43.97
C VAL A 4 -33.00 -0.53 43.72
N CYS A 5 -32.11 -0.85 44.67
CA CYS A 5 -30.68 -0.57 44.53
C CYS A 5 -29.99 -1.47 43.50
N ILE A 6 -30.44 -2.72 43.33
CA ILE A 6 -29.80 -3.67 42.39
C ILE A 6 -30.03 -3.26 40.93
N ILE A 7 -31.20 -2.69 40.62
CA ILE A 7 -31.57 -2.23 39.27
C ILE A 7 -30.80 -0.96 38.87
N LEU A 8 -30.51 -0.10 39.85
CA LEU A 8 -29.72 1.12 39.64
C LEU A 8 -28.24 0.80 39.36
N VAL A 9 -27.67 -0.20 40.05
CA VAL A 9 -26.26 -0.60 39.83
C VAL A 9 -26.06 -1.27 38.46
N SER A 10 -27.03 -2.05 37.97
CA SER A 10 -26.92 -2.67 36.63
C SER A 10 -26.99 -1.66 35.50
N SER A 11 -27.68 -0.53 35.70
CA SER A 11 -27.85 0.51 34.66
C SER A 11 -26.59 1.38 34.48
N VAL A 12 -25.76 1.53 35.52
CA VAL A 12 -24.50 2.29 35.44
C VAL A 12 -23.40 1.49 34.73
N LEU A 13 -23.40 0.16 34.86
CA LEU A 13 -22.42 -0.73 34.20
C LEU A 13 -22.60 -0.81 32.68
N TRP A 14 -23.76 -0.43 32.13
CA TRP A 14 -24.01 -0.39 30.69
C TRP A 14 -23.45 0.86 30.01
N LEU A 15 -23.15 1.93 30.75
CA LEU A 15 -22.66 3.20 30.18
C LEU A 15 -21.13 3.25 30.03
N VAL A 16 -20.40 2.27 30.56
CA VAL A 16 -18.92 2.22 30.47
C VAL A 16 -18.43 1.38 29.29
N SER A 17 -19.34 0.79 28.51
CA SER A 17 -19.01 0.21 27.21
C SER A 17 -18.90 1.33 26.17
N CYS A 18 -17.99 2.28 26.42
CA CYS A 18 -17.38 3.07 25.37
C CYS A 18 -16.70 2.06 24.46
N SER A 19 -17.40 1.62 23.42
CA SER A 19 -16.80 0.93 22.30
C SER A 19 -15.68 1.84 21.81
N LYS A 20 -14.43 1.51 22.13
CA LYS A 20 -13.31 1.95 21.31
C LYS A 20 -13.70 1.54 19.91
N HIS A 21 -14.13 2.52 19.12
CA HIS A 21 -14.17 2.36 17.68
C HIS A 21 -12.75 1.90 17.34
N PRO A 22 -12.54 0.70 16.78
CA PRO A 22 -11.24 0.39 16.23
C PRO A 22 -10.93 1.57 15.31
N GLU A 23 -9.78 2.23 15.52
CA GLU A 23 -9.27 3.14 14.51
C GLU A 23 -9.36 2.35 13.22
N GLU A 24 -10.25 2.78 12.31
CA GLU A 24 -10.26 2.24 10.96
C GLU A 24 -8.82 2.43 10.48
N ASP A 25 -8.12 1.34 10.20
CA ASP A 25 -6.82 1.38 9.54
C ASP A 25 -7.02 2.27 8.32
N ALA A 26 -6.55 3.52 8.42
CA ALA A 26 -6.87 4.55 7.45
C ALA A 26 -6.25 4.08 6.13
N PHE A 27 -7.10 3.59 5.23
CA PHE A 27 -6.66 3.09 3.94
C PHE A 27 -5.96 4.23 3.21
N LYS A 28 -4.66 4.07 2.97
CA LYS A 28 -3.88 5.07 2.24
C LYS A 28 -4.11 4.89 0.77
N GLN A 29 -4.55 5.97 0.15
CA GLN A 29 -4.64 6.01 -1.30
C GLN A 29 -3.22 6.11 -1.87
N ILE A 30 -2.75 5.02 -2.47
CA ILE A 30 -1.46 4.95 -3.15
C ILE A 30 -1.73 4.86 -4.64
N GLN A 31 -1.18 5.80 -5.41
CA GLN A 31 -1.24 5.80 -6.86
C GLN A 31 0.17 5.61 -7.43
N LEU A 32 0.31 4.69 -8.40
CA LEU A 32 1.57 4.38 -9.05
C LEU A 32 1.42 4.66 -10.55
N HIS A 33 2.12 5.69 -11.04
CA HIS A 33 2.22 6.01 -12.46
C HIS A 33 3.47 5.34 -13.02
N TRP A 34 3.29 4.38 -13.93
CA TRP A 34 4.39 3.59 -14.47
C TRP A 34 4.89 4.18 -15.78
N ASN A 35 6.16 4.56 -15.81
CA ASN A 35 6.81 5.24 -16.92
C ASN A 35 8.02 4.41 -17.40
N PRO A 36 7.92 3.67 -18.51
CA PRO A 36 9.08 2.99 -19.08
C PRO A 36 10.08 4.02 -19.62
N VAL A 37 11.38 3.75 -19.49
CA VAL A 37 12.42 4.58 -20.11
C VAL A 37 12.50 4.36 -21.62
N ASP A 38 12.17 3.15 -22.09
CA ASP A 38 12.15 2.78 -23.51
C ASP A 38 11.12 1.69 -23.84
N GLU A 39 10.85 1.51 -25.14
CA GLU A 39 9.87 0.53 -25.66
C GLU A 39 10.28 -0.93 -25.38
N ALA A 40 11.58 -1.21 -25.32
CA ALA A 40 12.10 -2.55 -25.01
C ALA A 40 11.76 -2.95 -23.57
N THR A 41 11.84 -2.00 -22.64
CA THR A 41 11.47 -2.16 -21.24
C THR A 41 9.96 -2.36 -21.10
N GLU A 42 9.14 -1.54 -21.78
CA GLU A 42 7.67 -1.66 -21.79
C GLU A 42 7.21 -3.03 -22.32
N SER A 43 7.97 -3.60 -23.26
CA SER A 43 7.70 -4.89 -23.91
C SER A 43 8.27 -6.09 -23.15
N SER A 44 8.90 -5.88 -21.98
CA SER A 44 9.49 -6.98 -21.20
C SER A 44 8.41 -7.95 -20.71
N GLU A 45 8.61 -9.24 -20.95
CA GLU A 45 7.70 -10.31 -20.51
C GLU A 45 7.52 -10.35 -18.98
N GLN A 46 8.49 -9.83 -18.23
CA GLN A 46 8.48 -9.82 -16.77
C GLN A 46 7.72 -8.62 -16.19
N LYS A 47 7.40 -7.60 -17.00
CA LYS A 47 6.84 -6.31 -16.55
C LYS A 47 5.62 -6.49 -15.66
N ASP A 48 4.57 -7.16 -16.17
CA ASP A 48 3.27 -7.23 -15.47
C ASP A 48 3.41 -7.92 -14.10
N LYS A 49 4.21 -8.99 -14.03
CA LYS A 49 4.53 -9.68 -12.79
C LYS A 49 5.25 -8.75 -11.81
N CYS A 50 6.25 -8.01 -12.28
CA CYS A 50 7.01 -7.07 -11.46
C CYS A 50 6.14 -5.92 -10.96
N VAL A 51 5.27 -5.35 -11.81
CA VAL A 51 4.33 -4.29 -11.43
C VAL A 51 3.41 -4.74 -10.29
N ILE A 52 2.87 -5.96 -10.37
CA ILE A 52 2.01 -6.53 -9.32
C ILE A 52 2.78 -6.72 -8.01
N ASP A 53 3.96 -7.33 -8.07
CA ASP A 53 4.78 -7.61 -6.88
C ASP A 53 5.22 -6.30 -6.19
N ILE A 54 5.67 -5.33 -6.98
CA ILE A 54 6.11 -4.03 -6.47
C ILE A 54 4.93 -3.27 -5.88
N THR A 55 3.76 -3.26 -6.54
CA THR A 55 2.54 -2.66 -5.97
C THR A 55 2.24 -3.25 -4.60
N SER A 56 2.29 -4.59 -4.46
CA SER A 56 2.07 -5.25 -3.17
C SER A 56 3.12 -4.86 -2.12
N LYS A 57 4.39 -4.74 -2.51
CA LYS A 57 5.48 -4.31 -1.62
C LYS A 57 5.28 -2.89 -1.13
N VAL A 58 5.01 -1.93 -2.02
CA VAL A 58 4.79 -0.53 -1.66
C VAL A 58 3.60 -0.37 -0.71
N MET A 59 2.49 -1.07 -1.00
CA MET A 59 1.29 -1.02 -0.14
C MET A 59 1.51 -1.63 1.26
N ARG A 60 2.54 -2.48 1.43
CA ARG A 60 2.89 -3.11 2.71
C ARG A 60 4.11 -2.50 3.36
N ASP A 61 4.73 -1.51 2.73
CA ASP A 61 5.94 -0.90 3.25
C ASP A 61 5.62 -0.17 4.57
N PRO A 62 6.32 -0.49 5.67
CA PRO A 62 6.07 0.15 6.97
C PRO A 62 6.21 1.66 6.94
N VAL A 63 7.12 2.21 6.12
CA VAL A 63 7.33 3.65 5.98
C VAL A 63 6.12 4.29 5.29
N VAL A 64 5.62 3.65 4.23
CA VAL A 64 4.40 4.08 3.52
C VAL A 64 3.18 3.98 4.44
N LEU A 65 3.02 2.89 5.19
CA LEU A 65 1.93 2.71 6.16
C LEU A 65 2.01 3.71 7.33
N ALA A 66 3.20 4.13 7.75
CA ALA A 66 3.39 5.11 8.82
C ALA A 66 3.37 6.58 8.37
N SER A 67 3.41 6.85 7.06
CA SER A 67 3.32 8.21 6.49
C SER A 67 2.16 9.03 7.04
N LYS A 68 2.31 10.36 7.13
CA LYS A 68 1.21 11.26 7.51
C LYS A 68 0.39 11.74 6.31
N LEU A 69 0.79 11.37 5.11
CA LEU A 69 0.10 11.73 3.89
C LEU A 69 -1.18 10.90 3.76
N VAL A 70 -2.28 11.59 3.44
CA VAL A 70 -3.59 10.97 3.17
C VAL A 70 -3.57 10.23 1.85
N GLU A 71 -2.84 10.78 0.89
CA GLU A 71 -2.64 10.23 -0.45
C GLU A 71 -1.17 10.34 -0.83
N ILE A 72 -0.65 9.29 -1.47
CA ILE A 72 0.71 9.26 -2.00
C ILE A 72 0.63 8.86 -3.48
N SER A 73 1.08 9.75 -4.36
CA SER A 73 1.18 9.49 -5.79
C SER A 73 2.66 9.41 -6.17
N TYR A 74 3.05 8.30 -6.79
CA TYR A 74 4.41 8.09 -7.28
C TYR A 74 4.47 8.15 -8.80
N GLU A 75 5.50 8.82 -9.30
CA GLU A 75 6.02 8.63 -10.64
C GLU A 75 7.09 7.54 -10.58
N VAL A 76 6.84 6.41 -11.24
CA VAL A 76 7.70 5.23 -11.24
C VAL A 76 8.39 5.10 -12.59
N PHE A 77 9.69 5.34 -12.62
CA PHE A 77 10.51 5.14 -13.82
C PHE A 77 11.16 3.77 -13.78
N TYR A 78 11.12 3.05 -14.90
CA TYR A 78 11.70 1.71 -14.94
C TYR A 78 12.42 1.41 -16.25
N GLN A 79 13.45 0.57 -16.15
CA GLN A 79 14.36 0.22 -17.25
C GLN A 79 14.98 -1.15 -17.04
N LEU A 80 15.46 -1.76 -18.12
CA LEU A 80 16.31 -2.94 -18.07
C LEU A 80 17.74 -2.56 -17.69
N ASP A 81 18.34 -3.31 -16.76
CA ASP A 81 19.77 -3.20 -16.47
C ASP A 81 20.64 -3.99 -17.47
N GLU A 82 21.96 -3.88 -17.34
CA GLU A 82 22.93 -4.58 -18.21
C GLU A 82 22.79 -6.12 -18.17
N LYS A 83 22.11 -6.67 -17.16
CA LYS A 83 21.88 -8.10 -16.96
C LYS A 83 20.47 -8.52 -17.38
N GLY A 84 19.67 -7.60 -17.90
CA GLY A 84 18.29 -7.84 -18.33
C GLY A 84 17.26 -7.88 -17.20
N ALA A 85 17.60 -7.41 -15.99
CA ALA A 85 16.67 -7.28 -14.88
C ALA A 85 15.93 -5.93 -14.94
N LEU A 86 14.66 -5.90 -14.53
CA LEU A 86 13.90 -4.65 -14.46
C LEU A 86 14.20 -3.91 -13.17
N VAL A 87 14.68 -2.68 -13.28
CA VAL A 87 14.92 -1.76 -12.16
C VAL A 87 13.84 -0.70 -12.15
N PHE A 88 13.20 -0.49 -11.00
CA PHE A 88 12.12 0.46 -10.80
C PHE A 88 12.53 1.50 -9.77
N ASN A 89 12.26 2.77 -10.06
CA ASN A 89 12.50 3.91 -9.19
C ASN A 89 11.20 4.69 -9.01
N GLY A 90 10.61 4.65 -7.82
CA GLY A 90 9.44 5.44 -7.48
C GLY A 90 9.81 6.71 -6.75
N LEU A 91 9.25 7.84 -7.20
CA LEU A 91 9.40 9.15 -6.58
C LEU A 91 8.04 9.78 -6.40
N CYS A 92 7.77 10.47 -5.29
CA CYS A 92 6.54 11.24 -5.15
C CYS A 92 6.38 12.23 -6.31
N GLY A 93 5.21 12.23 -6.96
CA GLY A 93 4.89 13.20 -8.01
C GLY A 93 4.78 14.63 -7.46
N ASP A 94 4.43 14.77 -6.18
CA ASP A 94 4.46 16.06 -5.48
C ASP A 94 5.84 16.31 -4.84
N THR A 95 6.59 17.22 -5.47
CA THR A 95 7.95 17.56 -5.05
C THR A 95 8.03 18.26 -3.70
N ARG A 96 6.92 18.78 -3.17
CA ARG A 96 6.85 19.41 -1.85
C ARG A 96 7.13 18.44 -0.70
N PHE A 97 7.02 17.14 -0.97
CA PHE A 97 7.23 16.07 -0.01
C PHE A 97 8.46 15.21 -0.35
N SER A 98 9.30 15.64 -1.28
CA SER A 98 10.46 14.88 -1.79
C SER A 98 11.49 14.51 -0.71
N ASP A 99 11.48 15.23 0.41
CA ASP A 99 12.31 15.04 1.60
C ASP A 99 11.73 14.02 2.60
N LEU A 100 10.50 13.55 2.40
CA LEU A 100 9.91 12.48 3.22
C LEU A 100 10.48 11.10 2.85
N PRO A 101 10.73 10.22 3.83
CA PRO A 101 11.33 8.92 3.58
C PRO A 101 10.44 7.98 2.75
N GLU A 102 9.12 8.12 2.82
CA GLU A 102 8.18 7.40 1.97
C GLU A 102 8.26 7.83 0.50
N CYS A 103 8.78 9.02 0.19
CA CYS A 103 8.66 9.61 -1.13
C CYS A 103 9.70 9.15 -2.16
N SER A 104 10.61 8.26 -1.79
CA SER A 104 11.56 7.67 -2.73
C SER A 104 11.82 6.21 -2.41
N TRP A 105 11.78 5.36 -3.43
CA TRP A 105 12.17 3.96 -3.30
C TRP A 105 12.75 3.45 -4.62
N GLN A 106 13.60 2.43 -4.50
CA GLN A 106 14.17 1.72 -5.64
C GLN A 106 14.08 0.22 -5.38
N THR A 107 13.72 -0.54 -6.40
CA THR A 107 13.67 -2.00 -6.31
C THR A 107 14.02 -2.63 -7.65
N THR A 108 14.64 -3.80 -7.59
CA THR A 108 14.95 -4.61 -8.76
C THR A 108 14.06 -5.83 -8.75
N CYS A 109 13.46 -6.12 -9.90
CA CYS A 109 12.70 -7.33 -10.14
C CYS A 109 13.52 -8.27 -11.02
N THR A 110 13.95 -9.37 -10.40
CA THR A 110 14.52 -10.55 -11.07
C THR A 110 13.63 -11.74 -10.77
N ASP A 111 13.53 -12.66 -11.72
CA ASP A 111 12.58 -13.75 -11.73
C ASP A 111 12.42 -14.54 -10.40
N GLY A 112 11.17 -14.68 -9.93
CA GLY A 112 10.74 -15.58 -8.82
C GLY A 112 10.01 -14.81 -7.71
N SER A 113 8.68 -14.82 -7.57
CA SER A 113 7.71 -15.92 -7.57
C SER A 113 6.40 -15.51 -8.28
N ALA A 114 5.72 -16.47 -8.91
CA ALA A 114 4.45 -16.21 -9.59
C ALA A 114 3.35 -15.80 -8.59
N SER A 115 2.89 -14.55 -8.64
CA SER A 115 1.59 -14.19 -8.04
C SER A 115 0.50 -14.60 -9.03
N VAL A 116 0.07 -15.86 -8.95
CA VAL A 116 -1.02 -16.40 -9.76
C VAL A 116 -2.34 -15.89 -9.18
N VAL A 117 -2.70 -14.64 -9.46
CA VAL A 117 -4.08 -14.18 -9.23
C VAL A 117 -4.90 -14.58 -10.45
N LYS A 118 -5.44 -15.80 -10.44
CA LYS A 118 -6.45 -16.22 -11.43
C LYS A 118 -7.79 -15.59 -11.07
N PHE A 119 -8.14 -14.49 -11.71
CA PHE A 119 -9.54 -14.03 -11.71
C PHE A 119 -10.37 -15.03 -12.51
N HIS A 120 -11.10 -15.90 -11.82
CA HIS A 120 -12.19 -16.64 -12.44
C HIS A 120 -13.35 -15.64 -12.56
N ASN A 121 -13.51 -15.04 -13.74
CA ASN A 121 -14.75 -14.37 -14.08
C ASN A 121 -15.76 -15.49 -14.38
N GLU A 122 -16.53 -15.88 -13.37
CA GLU A 122 -17.72 -16.70 -13.55
C GLU A 122 -18.74 -15.83 -14.28
N ARG A 123 -19.14 -16.26 -15.48
CA ARG A 123 -20.22 -15.66 -16.27
C ARG A 123 -21.35 -16.66 -16.39
#